data_AF-A0A535I3C4-F1
#
_entry.id   AF-A0A535I3C4-F1
#
_cell.length_a   1.000
_cell.length_b   1.000
_cell.length_c   1.000
_cell.angle_alpha   90.00
_cell.angle_beta   90.00
_cell.angle_gamma   90.00
#
_symmetry.space_group_name_H-M   'P 1'
#
loop_
_entity.id
_entity.type
_entity.pdbx_description
1 polymer ?
#
loop_
_entity_poly.entity_id
_entity_poly.type
_entity_poly.pdbx_seq_one_letter_code
_entity_poly.pdbx_strand_id
1 'polypeptide(L)' 'MSSGNHVERPLRVAIVGAGPSGYYAAGALIAQKTVPVSIDIFDRMPTPFGL' A
#
# COMPACT_ATOMS: atom_id res chain seq x y z
N MET A 1 14.48 -18.25 -18.24
CA MET A 1 13.85 -18.90 -17.07
C MET A 1 14.83 -18.75 -15.90
N SER A 2 14.76 -17.62 -15.18
CA SER A 2 15.71 -17.34 -14.08
C SER A 2 15.15 -17.91 -12.78
N SER A 3 15.92 -18.86 -12.24
CA SER A 3 15.79 -19.45 -10.92
C SER A 3 15.90 -18.41 -9.82
N GLY A 4 15.07 -18.53 -8.78
CA GLY A 4 15.20 -17.76 -7.55
C GLY A 4 14.06 -18.06 -6.61
N ASN A 5 14.38 -18.71 -5.50
CA ASN A 5 13.48 -18.94 -4.36
C ASN A 5 13.15 -17.59 -3.68
N HIS A 6 12.36 -16.76 -4.34
CA HIS A 6 11.72 -15.62 -3.72
C HIS A 6 10.43 -16.16 -3.12
N VAL A 7 10.40 -16.40 -1.81
CA VAL A 7 9.13 -16.33 -1.06
C VAL A 7 8.44 -15.09 -1.60
N GLU A 8 7.31 -15.24 -2.31
CA GLU A 8 6.68 -14.15 -3.08
C GLU A 8 6.57 -12.93 -2.18
N ARG A 9 7.50 -11.98 -2.36
CA ARG A 9 7.63 -10.86 -1.42
C ARG A 9 6.56 -9.88 -1.86
N PRO A 10 5.58 -9.54 -1.00
CA PRO A 10 4.59 -8.56 -1.37
C PRO A 10 5.29 -7.24 -1.70
N LEU A 11 4.82 -6.58 -2.75
CA LEU A 11 5.22 -5.22 -3.10
C LEU A 11 4.89 -4.31 -1.90
N ARG A 12 5.92 -3.69 -1.33
CA ARG A 12 5.78 -2.80 -0.18
C ARG A 12 5.54 -1.38 -0.65
N VAL A 13 4.44 -0.77 -0.19
CA VAL A 13 4.03 0.58 -0.58
C VAL A 13 3.84 1.42 0.66
N ALA A 14 4.53 2.57 0.72
CA ALA A 14 4.32 3.59 1.74
C ALA A 14 3.45 4.71 1.15
N ILE A 15 2.31 5.00 1.78
CA ILE A 15 1.43 6.12 1.44
C ILE A 15 1.62 7.21 2.50
N VAL A 16 1.97 8.42 2.07
CA VAL A 16 2.17 9.57 2.96
C VAL A 16 0.97 10.51 2.84
N GLY A 17 0.18 10.58 3.91
CA GLY A 17 -1.09 11.29 4.03
C GLY A 17 -2.28 10.33 4.13
N ALA A 18 -2.99 10.32 5.27
CA ALA A 18 -4.19 9.49 5.50
C ALA A 18 -5.50 10.25 5.20
N GLY A 19 -5.48 11.12 4.19
CA GLY A 19 -6.68 11.75 3.63
C GLY A 19 -7.39 10.83 2.63
N PRO A 20 -8.51 11.27 2.02
CA PRO A 20 -9.31 10.46 1.10
C PRO A 20 -8.49 9.91 -0.08
N SER A 21 -7.59 10.72 -0.64
CA SER A 21 -6.72 10.32 -1.76
C SER A 21 -5.81 9.14 -1.40
N GLY A 22 -5.22 9.14 -0.20
CA GLY A 22 -4.38 8.05 0.29
C GLY A 22 -5.16 6.75 0.45
N TYR A 23 -6.37 6.83 1.01
CA TYR A 23 -7.25 5.66 1.14
C TYR A 23 -7.75 5.11 -0.20
N TYR A 24 -8.09 5.97 -1.17
CA TYR A 24 -8.45 5.50 -2.51
C TYR A 24 -7.29 4.82 -3.24
N ALA A 25 -6.07 5.36 -3.11
CA ALA A 25 -4.87 4.72 -3.65
C ALA A 25 -4.63 3.34 -3.01
N ALA A 26 -4.75 3.25 -1.68
CA ALA A 26 -4.65 1.97 -0.97
C ALA A 26 -5.72 0.97 -1.44
N GLY A 27 -6.96 1.41 -1.60
CA GLY A 27 -8.07 0.60 -2.09
C GLY A 27 -7.82 0.05 -3.49
N ALA A 28 -7.31 0.87 -4.42
CA ALA A 28 -6.96 0.43 -5.76
C ALA A 28 -5.83 -0.62 -5.76
N LEU A 29 -4.81 -0.43 -4.91
CA LEU A 29 -3.69 -1.37 -4.75
C LEU A 29 -4.12 -2.71 -4.12
N ILE A 30 -5.10 -2.68 -3.22
CA ILE A 30 -5.67 -3.90 -2.63
C ILE A 30 -6.61 -4.61 -3.62
N ALA A 31 -7.34 -3.87 -4.45
CA ALA A 31 -8.29 -4.42 -5.40
C ALA A 31 -7.63 -5.15 -6.58
N GLN A 32 -6.44 -4.70 -7.01
CA GLN A 32 -5.69 -5.41 -8.04
C GLN A 32 -5.18 -6.77 -7.51
N LYS A 33 -5.11 -7.78 -8.39
CA LYS A 33 -4.71 -9.16 -8.04
C LYS A 33 -3.44 -9.63 -8.74
N THR A 34 -2.76 -8.71 -9.44
CA THR A 34 -1.59 -9.03 -10.27
C THR A 34 -0.36 -9.27 -9.41
N VAL A 35 -0.21 -8.51 -8.33
CA VAL A 35 0.90 -8.63 -7.39
C VAL A 35 0.40 -8.58 -5.95
N PRO A 36 0.92 -9.43 -5.05
CA PRO A 36 0.65 -9.29 -3.63
C PRO A 36 1.23 -7.96 -3.14
N VAL A 37 0.47 -7.20 -2.35
CA VAL A 37 0.89 -5.89 -1.83
C VAL A 37 0.82 -5.85 -0.31
N SER A 38 1.71 -5.06 0.29
CA SER A 38 1.72 -4.71 1.72
C SER A 38 1.83 -3.20 1.79
N ILE A 39 0.89 -2.56 2.51
CA ILE A 39 0.71 -1.11 2.47
C ILE A 39 0.85 -0.56 3.89
N ASP A 40 1.72 0.43 4.04
CA ASP A 40 1.86 1.24 5.25
C ASP A 40 1.37 2.66 4.94
N ILE A 41 0.47 3.18 5.77
CA ILE A 41 -0.03 4.56 5.65
C ILE A 41 0.53 5.39 6.79
N PHE A 42 1.21 6.47 6.45
CA PHE A 42 1.81 7.41 7.39
C PHE A 42 1.05 8.73 7.33
N ASP A 43 0.64 9.25 8.48
CA ASP A 43 0.10 10.60 8.60
C ASP A 43 0.86 11.38 9.67
N ARG A 44 0.96 12.69 9.50
CA ARG A 44 1.55 13.61 10.47
C ARG A 44 0.59 13.90 11.62
N MET A 45 -0.73 13.82 11.40
CA MET A 45 -1.72 14.03 12.46
C MET A 45 -2.04 12.70 13.19
N PRO A 46 -2.25 12.72 14.52
CA PRO A 46 -2.67 11.54 15.27
C PRO A 46 -4.08 11.05 14.88
N THR A 47 -4.90 11.93 14.30
CA THR A 47 -6.24 11.63 13.82
C THR A 47 -6.19 11.34 12.32
N PRO A 48 -6.49 10.10 11.88
CA PRO A 48 -6.75 9.85 10.47
C PRO A 48 -7.96 10.67 10.01
N PHE A 49 -8.10 10.88 8.69
CA PHE A 49 -9.13 11.74 8.08
C PHE A 49 -8.85 13.25 8.24
N GLY A 50 -7.70 13.73 7.76
CA GLY A 50 -7.59 15.15 7.41
C GLY A 50 -8.80 15.61 6.58
N LEU A 51 -9.28 16.83 6.84
CA LEU A 51 -10.53 17.43 6.32
C LEU A 51 -10.87 17.06 4.86
#